data_AF-A0A485AHF8-F1
#
_entry.id   AF-A0A485AHF8-F1
#
_cell.length_a   1.000
_cell.length_b   1.000
_cell.length_c   1.000
_cell.angle_alpha   90.00
_cell.angle_beta   90.00
_cell.angle_gamma   90.00
#
_symmetry.space_group_name_H-M   'P 1'
#
loop_
_entity.id
_entity.type
_entity.pdbx_description
1 polymer ?
#
loop_
_entity_poly.entity_id
_entity_poly.type
_entity_poly.pdbx_seq_one_letter_code
_entity_poly.pdbx_strand_id
1 'polypeptide(L)' 'MQEMAAKYGCDISRPALNAQEAVQWLYFAYLAAVKSQNGGAMSLGRTATFLDIYIERDMQEGASHRGAGAGAY' A
#
# COMPACT_ATOMS: atom_id res chain seq x y z
N MET A 1 2.13 2.97 16.06
CA MET A 1 1.62 2.60 14.71
C MET A 1 1.67 1.10 14.47
N GLN A 2 2.83 0.44 14.67
CA GLN A 2 2.98 -1.01 14.54
C GLN A 2 1.96 -1.81 15.36
N GLU A 3 1.83 -1.54 16.66
CA GLU A 3 0.82 -2.19 17.52
C GLU A 3 -0.62 -1.97 17.04
N MET A 4 -0.91 -0.81 16.43
CA MET A 4 -2.24 -0.52 15.89
C MET A 4 -2.50 -1.38 14.64
N ALA A 5 -1.56 -1.41 13.70
CA ALA A 5 -1.69 -2.22 12.47
C ALA A 5 -1.74 -3.73 12.77
N ALA A 6 -1.01 -4.19 13.79
CA ALA A 6 -1.05 -5.58 14.25
C ALA A 6 -2.46 -6.03 14.67
N LYS A 7 -3.30 -5.13 15.22
CA LYS A 7 -4.71 -5.42 15.54
C LYS A 7 -5.59 -5.69 14.31
N TYR A 8 -5.12 -5.29 13.12
CA TYR A 8 -5.75 -5.57 11.83
C TYR A 8 -5.05 -6.70 11.08
N GLY A 9 -4.12 -7.43 11.72
CA GLY A 9 -3.38 -8.53 11.09
C GLY A 9 -2.27 -8.09 10.13
N CYS A 10 -1.81 -6.83 10.22
CA CYS A 10 -0.77 -6.30 9.34
C CYS A 10 0.55 -6.08 10.10
N ASP A 11 1.65 -6.64 9.58
CA ASP A 11 3.01 -6.38 10.06
C ASP A 11 3.69 -5.28 9.25
N ILE A 12 3.59 -4.04 9.75
CA ILE A 12 4.22 -2.86 9.15
C ILE A 12 5.66 -2.61 9.65
N SER A 13 6.31 -3.60 10.29
CA SER A 13 7.72 -3.47 10.69
C SER A 13 8.67 -3.50 9.50
N ARG A 14 8.22 -4.07 8.37
CA ARG A 14 8.94 -4.11 7.10
C ARG A 14 8.38 -3.12 6.06
N PRO A 15 9.18 -2.76 5.05
CA PRO A 15 8.69 -2.04 3.87
C PRO A 15 7.54 -2.79 3.17
N ALA A 16 6.68 -2.04 2.50
CA ALA A 16 5.65 -2.59 1.61
C ALA A 16 6.31 -3.26 0.39
N LEU A 17 5.84 -4.46 0.06
CA LEU A 17 6.40 -5.27 -1.02
C LEU A 17 5.55 -5.23 -2.28
N ASN A 18 4.28 -4.84 -2.19
CA ASN A 18 3.33 -4.75 -3.29
C ASN A 18 2.46 -3.49 -3.15
N ALA A 19 1.67 -3.18 -4.18
CA ALA A 19 0.78 -2.04 -4.23
C ALA A 19 -0.27 -2.06 -3.12
N GLN A 20 -0.82 -3.24 -2.80
CA GLN A 20 -1.80 -3.39 -1.72
C GLN A 20 -1.20 -2.97 -0.37
N GLU A 21 0.00 -3.45 -0.05
CA GLU A 21 0.71 -3.09 1.18
C GLU A 21 1.12 -1.62 1.19
N ALA A 22 1.53 -1.04 0.06
CA ALA A 22 1.91 0.36 -0.02
C ALA A 22 0.73 1.29 0.32
N VAL A 23 -0.44 0.99 -0.26
CA VAL A 23 -1.71 1.68 0.06
C VAL A 23 -2.06 1.48 1.54
N GLN A 24 -1.99 0.25 2.03
CA GLN A 24 -2.38 -0.09 3.40
C GLN A 24 -1.45 0.57 4.45
N TRP A 25 -0.14 0.65 4.20
CA TRP A 25 0.83 1.21 5.14
C TRP A 25 0.66 2.72 5.22
N LEU A 26 0.47 3.36 4.07
CA LEU A 26 0.12 4.77 3.98
C LEU A 26 -1.17 5.07 4.76
N TYR A 27 -2.20 4.23 4.57
CA TYR A 27 -3.46 4.39 5.30
C TYR A 27 -3.28 4.21 6.81
N PHE A 28 -2.47 3.28 7.28
CA PHE A 28 -2.18 3.15 8.72
C PHE A 28 -1.45 4.36 9.29
N ALA A 29 -0.53 4.97 8.53
CA ALA A 29 0.11 6.21 8.96
C ALA A 29 -0.91 7.34 9.11
N TYR A 30 -1.80 7.52 8.13
CA TYR A 30 -2.89 8.50 8.20
C TYR A 30 -3.87 8.20 9.34
N LEU A 31 -4.29 6.95 9.50
CA LEU A 31 -5.20 6.51 10.56
C LEU A 31 -4.61 6.76 11.96
N ALA A 32 -3.31 6.54 12.14
CA ALA A 32 -2.63 6.82 13.40
C ALA A 32 -2.64 8.33 13.72
N ALA A 33 -2.49 9.20 12.71
CA ALA A 33 -2.61 10.64 12.89
C ALA A 33 -4.03 11.03 13.29
N VAL A 34 -5.06 10.56 12.56
CA VAL A 34 -6.47 10.88 12.87
C VAL A 34 -6.93 10.32 14.22
N LYS A 35 -6.35 9.20 14.68
CA LYS A 35 -6.65 8.66 16.02
C LYS A 35 -6.01 9.45 17.16
N SER A 36 -4.95 10.23 16.90
CA SER A 36 -4.22 10.99 17.92
C SER A 36 -4.56 12.49 17.93
N GLN A 37 -5.23 13.00 16.90
CA GLN A 37 -5.59 14.40 16.75
C GLN A 37 -7.05 14.55 16.31
N ASN A 38 -7.68 15.67 16.68
CA ASN A 38 -9.08 15.98 16.35
C ASN A 38 -9.20 17.30 15.55
N GLY A 39 -8.19 17.61 14.73
CA GLY A 39 -8.17 18.84 13.92
C GLY A 39 -9.31 18.87 12.90
N GLY A 40 -9.88 20.06 12.65
CA GLY A 40 -11.00 20.26 11.73
C GLY A 40 -10.70 19.93 10.25
N ALA A 41 -9.42 19.84 9.88
CA ALA A 41 -8.97 19.33 8.58
C ALA A 41 -7.67 18.54 8.75
N MET A 42 -7.68 17.27 8.34
CA MET A 42 -6.50 16.40 8.33
C MET A 42 -6.24 15.91 6.91
N SER A 43 -5.22 16.49 6.26
CA SER A 43 -4.92 16.18 4.86
C SER A 43 -4.10 14.90 4.73
N LEU A 44 -4.45 14.04 3.76
CA LEU A 44 -3.67 12.86 3.40
C LEU A 44 -2.35 13.21 2.69
N GLY A 45 -2.28 14.38 2.04
CA GLY A 45 -1.12 14.83 1.26
C GLY A 45 -1.15 14.37 -0.20
N ARG A 46 -0.02 14.53 -0.90
CA ARG A 46 0.16 14.14 -2.30
C ARG A 46 0.74 12.74 -2.40
N THR A 47 -0.14 11.74 -2.45
CA THR A 47 0.26 10.33 -2.35
C THR A 47 0.09 9.53 -3.64
N ALA A 48 -0.69 10.03 -4.60
CA ALA A 48 -1.02 9.32 -5.83
C ALA A 48 0.23 8.88 -6.62
N THR A 49 1.11 9.82 -6.98
CA THR A 49 2.33 9.51 -7.74
C THR A 49 3.30 8.59 -6.98
N PHE A 50 3.30 8.62 -5.65
CA PHE A 50 4.08 7.69 -4.85
C PHE A 50 3.52 6.26 -4.93
N LEU A 51 2.20 6.12 -4.82
CA LEU A 51 1.52 4.81 -4.93
C LEU A 51 1.59 4.26 -6.36
N ASP A 52 1.60 5.14 -7.37
CA ASP A 52 1.70 4.80 -8.78
C ASP A 52 2.94 3.95 -9.08
N ILE A 53 4.07 4.21 -8.41
CA ILE A 53 5.31 3.42 -8.55
C ILE A 53 5.08 1.94 -8.20
N TYR A 54 4.34 1.66 -7.11
CA TYR A 54 4.05 0.30 -6.69
C TYR A 54 3.01 -0.36 -7.59
N ILE A 55 1.98 0.39 -7.97
CA ILE A 55 0.89 -0.10 -8.83
C ILE A 55 1.44 -0.47 -10.22
N GLU A 56 2.22 0.42 -10.82
CA GLU A 56 2.82 0.19 -12.14
C GLU A 56 3.74 -1.03 -12.14
N ARG A 57 4.60 -1.17 -11.11
CA ARG A 57 5.47 -2.35 -10.97
C ARG A 57 4.63 -3.64 -10.87
N ASP A 58 3.64 -3.67 -9.99
CA ASP A 58 2.81 -4.87 -9.79
C ASP A 58 2.03 -5.23 -11.07
N MET A 59 1.58 -4.23 -11.85
CA MET A 59 0.95 -4.44 -13.16
C MET A 59 1.93 -5.03 -14.18
N GLN A 60 3.17 -4.55 -14.24
CA GLN A 60 4.20 -5.08 -15.14
C GLN A 60 4.62 -6.51 -14.80
N GLU A 61 4.76 -6.83 -13.52
CA GLU A 61 5.03 -8.19 -13.04
C GLU A 61 3.86 -9.13 -13.37
N GLY A 62 2.62 -8.70 -13.13
CA GLY A 62 1.41 -9.44 -13.48
C GLY A 62 1.23 -9.67 -14.99
N ALA A 63 1.62 -8.69 -15.82
CA ALA A 63 1.62 -8.82 -17.28
C ALA A 63 2.70 -9.81 -17.76
N SER A 64 3.89 -9.78 -17.15
CA SER A 64 4.99 -10.71 -17.46
C SER A 64 4.60 -12.17 -17.17
N HIS A 65 3.81 -12.42 -16.12
CA HIS A 65 3.27 -13.76 -15.82
C HIS A 65 2.21 -14.27 -16.82
N ARG A 66 1.49 -13.38 -17.52
CA ARG A 66 0.49 -13.77 -18.54
C ARG A 66 1.10 -14.15 -19.88
N GLY A 67 2.34 -13.74 -20.16
CA GLY A 67 3.05 -14.04 -21.42
C GLY A 67 3.69 -15.44 -21.49
N ALA A 68 3.87 -16.13 -20.36
CA ALA A 68 4.58 -17.41 -20.30
C ALA A 68 3.70 -18.66 -20.54
N GLY A 69 2.38 -18.50 -20.72
CA GLY A 69 1.43 -19.61 -20.88
C GLY A 69 0.73 -19.70 -22.23
N ALA A 70 1.03 -18.81 -23.18
CA ALA A 70 0.29 -18.70 -24.45
C ALA A 70 0.88 -19.52 -25.62
N GLY A 71 1.62 -20.61 -25.32
CA GLY A 71 2.32 -21.41 -26.34
C GLY A 71 2.24 -22.93 -26.15
N ALA A 72 1.24 -23.44 -25.43
CA ALA A 72 1.09 -24.87 -25.20
C ALA A 72 -0.38 -25.32 -25.28
N TYR A 73 -1.01 -25.16 -26.44
CA TYR A 73 -2.14 -25.98 -26.91
C TYR A 73 -2.12 -26.03 -28.44
#